data_AF-M0P7T8-F1
#
_entry.id   AF-M0P7T8-F1
#
_cell.length_a   1.000
_cell.length_b   1.000
_cell.length_c   1.000
_cell.angle_alpha   90.00
_cell.angle_beta   90.00
_cell.angle_gamma   90.00
#
_symmetry.space_group_name_H-M   'P 1'
#
loop_
_entity.id
_entity.type
_entity.pdbx_description
1 polymer ?
#
loop_
_entity_poly.entity_id
_entity_poly.type
_entity_poly.pdbx_seq_one_letter_code
_entity_poly.pdbx_strand_id
1 'polypeptide(L)'
;MKQPSPPTSLPKYLAEGLPKQDTGTLQEVQNYIEALIEYRDQSVDTDELPEAAEPVDEPDGAGSGTVVKEKVTCGDDSCKCANGNPSDMHGPYLYRYYRENGTMKSEYVGKPKSE
;
A
#
# COMPACT_ATOMS: atom_id res chain seq x y z
N MET A 1 -29.69 26.80 14.64
CA MET A 1 -29.49 25.53 13.91
C MET A 1 -29.18 24.44 14.93
N LYS A 2 -29.53 23.17 14.66
CA LYS A 2 -29.17 22.05 15.56
C LYS A 2 -27.77 21.57 15.22
N GLN A 3 -27.03 21.14 16.23
CA GLN A 3 -25.73 20.51 16.04
C GLN A 3 -25.90 19.20 15.24
N PRO A 4 -25.00 18.90 14.29
CA PRO A 4 -25.04 17.63 13.55
C PRO A 4 -24.72 16.44 14.45
N SER A 5 -25.27 15.28 14.13
CA SER A 5 -24.95 14.00 14.77
C SER A 5 -23.74 13.33 14.10
N PRO A 6 -22.84 12.69 14.86
CA PRO A 6 -21.69 11.97 14.29
C PRO A 6 -22.14 10.72 13.49
N PRO A 7 -21.38 10.30 12.46
CA PRO A 7 -21.62 9.04 11.76
C PRO A 7 -21.55 7.82 12.68
N THR A 8 -22.36 6.79 12.42
CA THR A 8 -22.41 5.57 13.24
C THR A 8 -21.13 4.74 13.20
N SER A 9 -20.35 4.86 12.13
CA SER A 9 -19.04 4.19 11.97
C SER A 9 -17.90 4.94 12.66
N LEU A 10 -18.12 6.19 13.10
CA LEU A 10 -17.06 6.98 13.71
C LEU A 10 -16.75 6.44 15.12
N PRO A 11 -15.48 6.12 15.43
CA PRO A 11 -15.09 5.65 16.75
C PRO A 11 -15.58 6.60 17.86
N LYS A 12 -16.08 6.01 18.96
CA LYS A 12 -16.73 6.75 20.06
C LYS A 12 -15.91 7.94 20.56
N TYR A 13 -14.59 7.78 20.72
CA TYR A 13 -13.72 8.84 21.22
C TYR A 13 -13.61 10.04 20.26
N LEU A 14 -13.75 9.84 18.95
CA LEU A 14 -13.80 10.94 17.97
C LEU A 14 -15.19 11.58 17.93
N ALA A 15 -16.24 10.75 17.96
CA ALA A 15 -17.63 11.20 17.98
C ALA A 15 -17.93 12.08 19.22
N GLU A 16 -17.31 11.79 20.36
CA GLU A 16 -17.45 12.59 21.58
C GLU A 16 -16.39 13.69 21.70
N GLY A 17 -15.22 13.53 21.06
CA GLY A 17 -14.08 14.44 21.17
C GLY A 17 -14.16 15.65 20.24
N LEU A 18 -14.49 15.44 18.97
CA LEU A 18 -14.55 16.50 17.95
C LEU A 18 -15.59 17.58 18.31
N PRO A 19 -16.82 17.25 18.76
CA PRO A 19 -17.80 18.26 19.18
C PRO A 19 -17.35 19.20 20.31
N LYS A 20 -16.32 18.84 21.08
CA LYS A 20 -15.83 19.61 22.22
C LYS A 20 -14.73 20.61 21.84
N GLN A 21 -14.26 20.58 20.59
CA GLN A 21 -13.20 21.47 20.10
C GLN A 21 -13.78 22.77 19.56
N ASP A 22 -12.97 23.83 19.53
CA ASP A 22 -13.32 25.06 18.85
C ASP A 22 -13.21 24.92 17.31
N THR A 23 -13.75 25.91 16.60
CA THR A 23 -13.77 25.91 15.13
C THR A 23 -12.38 25.93 14.49
N GLY A 24 -11.40 26.59 15.10
CA GLY A 24 -10.03 26.63 14.59
C GLY A 24 -9.38 25.25 14.65
N THR A 25 -9.48 24.59 15.80
CA THR A 25 -9.01 23.21 15.98
C THR A 25 -9.70 22.25 15.00
N LEU A 26 -11.01 22.40 14.79
CA LEU A 26 -11.73 21.57 13.81
C LEU A 26 -11.23 21.76 12.37
N GLN A 27 -10.85 22.98 11.99
CA GLN A 27 -10.27 23.27 10.68
C GLN A 27 -8.87 22.66 10.52
N GLU A 28 -8.03 22.72 11.55
CA GLU A 28 -6.72 22.06 11.54
C GLU A 28 -6.84 20.55 11.43
N VAL A 29 -7.78 19.94 12.15
CA VAL A 29 -8.08 18.51 12.06
C VAL A 29 -8.54 18.14 10.65
N GLN A 30 -9.39 18.95 10.02
CA GLN A 30 -9.80 18.71 8.63
C GLN A 30 -8.59 18.67 7.69
N ASN A 31 -7.75 19.71 7.72
CA ASN A 31 -6.57 19.80 6.87
C ASN A 31 -5.62 18.61 7.09
N TYR A 32 -5.45 18.19 8.35
CA TYR A 32 -4.61 17.04 8.68
C TYR A 32 -5.22 15.72 8.18
N ILE A 33 -6.54 15.53 8.29
CA ILE A 33 -7.21 14.34 7.75
C ILE A 33 -7.06 14.27 6.23
N GLU A 34 -7.21 15.39 5.53
CA GLU A 34 -7.01 15.47 4.08
C GLU A 34 -5.58 15.07 3.70
N ALA A 35 -4.57 15.64 4.36
CA ALA A 35 -3.17 15.27 4.14
C ALA A 35 -2.88 13.80 4.50
N LEU A 36 -3.52 13.25 5.54
CA LEU A 36 -3.39 11.84 5.90
C LEU A 36 -4.01 10.91 4.86
N ILE A 37 -5.13 11.29 4.25
CA ILE A 37 -5.75 10.51 3.18
C ILE A 37 -4.84 10.54 1.95
N GLU A 38 -4.38 11.72 1.55
CA GLU A 38 -3.45 11.87 0.43
C GLU A 38 -2.19 11.02 0.62
N TYR A 39 -1.57 11.09 1.79
CA TYR A 39 -0.41 10.26 2.13
C TYR A 39 -0.69 8.75 2.06
N ARG A 40 -1.90 8.32 2.43
CA ARG A 40 -2.27 6.89 2.42
C ARG A 40 -2.63 6.38 1.03
N ASP A 41 -3.14 7.26 0.17
CA ASP A 41 -3.55 6.95 -1.20
C ASP A 41 -2.41 7.12 -2.23
N GLN A 42 -1.28 7.69 -1.82
CA GLN A 42 -0.08 7.77 -2.64
C GLN A 42 0.32 6.37 -3.17
N SER A 43 0.58 6.31 -4.47
CA SER A 43 1.19 5.14 -5.10
C SER A 43 2.55 4.86 -4.46
N VAL A 44 2.94 3.58 -4.45
CA VAL A 44 4.30 3.22 -4.04
C VAL A 44 5.26 3.73 -5.12
N ASP A 45 6.10 4.69 -4.75
CA ASP A 45 7.15 5.22 -5.62
C ASP A 45 8.17 4.13 -5.93
N THR A 46 8.79 4.21 -7.10
CA THR A 46 9.77 3.23 -7.56
C THR A 46 10.97 3.11 -6.63
N ASP A 47 11.31 4.20 -5.93
CA ASP A 47 12.46 4.27 -5.03
C ASP A 47 12.19 3.58 -3.68
N GLU A 48 10.93 3.27 -3.37
CA GLU A 48 10.53 2.53 -2.18
C GLU A 48 10.38 1.02 -2.44
N LEU A 49 10.47 0.60 -3.70
CA LEU A 49 10.41 -0.82 -4.06
C LEU A 49 11.67 -1.55 -3.59
N PRO A 50 11.58 -2.88 -3.35
CA PRO A 50 12.76 -3.69 -3.09
C PRO A 50 13.79 -3.53 -4.22
N GLU A 51 15.09 -3.50 -3.91
CA GLU A 51 16.15 -3.33 -4.93
C GLU A 51 16.12 -4.39 -6.04
N ALA A 52 15.59 -5.58 -5.75
CA ALA A 52 15.46 -6.68 -6.70
C ALA A 52 14.19 -6.63 -7.55
N ALA A 53 13.33 -5.62 -7.34
CA ALA A 53 12.07 -5.45 -8.05
C ALA A 53 12.27 -4.60 -9.31
N GLU A 54 11.90 -5.14 -10.46
CA GLU A 54 11.92 -4.42 -11.73
C GLU A 54 10.50 -3.92 -12.09
N PRO A 55 10.24 -2.60 -12.09
CA PRO A 55 8.93 -2.07 -12.48
C PRO A 55 8.51 -2.51 -13.88
N VAL A 56 7.20 -2.73 -14.07
CA VAL A 56 6.60 -3.08 -15.37
C VAL A 56 5.88 -1.86 -15.93
N ASP A 57 6.18 -1.48 -17.17
CA ASP A 57 5.59 -0.30 -17.84
C ASP A 57 4.09 -0.44 -18.14
N GLU A 58 3.58 -1.67 -18.23
CA GLU A 58 2.16 -1.96 -18.45
C GLU A 58 1.52 -2.46 -17.15
N PRO A 59 0.87 -1.59 -16.36
CA PRO A 59 0.08 -2.05 -15.23
C PRO A 59 -1.11 -2.84 -15.76
N ASP A 60 -1.27 -4.09 -15.30
CA ASP A 60 -2.53 -4.80 -15.44
C ASP A 60 -3.63 -3.90 -14.88
N GLY A 61 -4.47 -3.34 -15.76
CA GLY A 61 -5.37 -2.20 -15.54
C GLY A 61 -6.52 -2.42 -14.56
N ALA A 62 -6.34 -3.30 -13.57
CA ALA A 62 -7.36 -3.78 -12.65
C ALA A 62 -7.10 -3.40 -11.18
N GLY A 63 -6.02 -2.69 -10.82
CA GLY A 63 -5.73 -2.33 -9.43
C GLY A 63 -4.88 -1.07 -9.23
N SER A 64 -5.04 -0.41 -8.09
CA SER A 64 -4.16 0.67 -7.60
C SER A 64 -2.85 0.07 -7.09
N GLY A 65 -1.69 0.60 -7.54
CA GLY A 65 -0.37 0.15 -7.11
C GLY A 65 0.60 -0.11 -8.26
N THR A 66 1.87 -0.27 -7.93
CA THR A 66 3.00 -0.46 -8.87
C THR A 66 3.26 -1.94 -9.07
N VAL A 67 3.19 -2.41 -10.32
CA VAL A 67 3.48 -3.81 -10.66
C VAL A 67 4.95 -3.97 -10.98
N VAL A 68 5.59 -4.98 -10.41
CA VAL A 68 7.02 -5.27 -10.56
C VAL A 68 7.24 -6.75 -10.88
N LYS A 69 8.37 -7.05 -11.52
CA LYS A 69 8.91 -8.40 -11.64
C LYS A 69 9.87 -8.66 -10.48
N GLU A 70 9.69 -9.77 -9.79
CA GLU A 70 10.57 -10.20 -8.71
C GLU A 70 10.96 -11.67 -8.82
N LYS A 71 12.16 -11.99 -8.34
CA LYS A 71 12.58 -13.36 -8.06
C LYS A 71 12.52 -13.62 -6.56
N VAL A 72 12.04 -14.79 -6.17
CA VAL A 72 11.75 -15.14 -4.77
C VAL A 72 12.32 -16.51 -4.39
N THR A 73 12.50 -16.73 -3.10
CA THR A 73 12.80 -18.07 -2.55
C THR A 73 11.49 -18.80 -2.24
N CYS A 74 11.50 -20.14 -2.27
CA CYS A 74 10.30 -20.94 -1.97
C CYS A 74 10.09 -21.23 -0.47
N GLY A 75 11.00 -20.78 0.39
CA GLY A 75 10.97 -21.03 1.84
C GLY A 75 11.43 -22.43 2.25
N ASP A 76 11.79 -23.30 1.32
CA ASP A 76 12.45 -24.58 1.61
C ASP A 76 13.98 -24.39 1.63
N ASP A 77 14.58 -24.58 2.80
CA ASP A 77 16.03 -24.45 3.03
C ASP A 77 16.86 -25.44 2.21
N SER A 78 16.27 -26.56 1.77
CA SER A 78 16.92 -27.55 0.91
C SER A 78 16.88 -27.19 -0.57
N CYS A 79 16.05 -26.21 -0.96
CA CYS A 79 15.94 -25.77 -2.34
C CYS A 79 17.14 -24.90 -2.72
N LYS A 80 17.63 -25.05 -3.96
CA LYS A 80 18.76 -24.27 -4.47
C LYS A 80 18.53 -22.75 -4.37
N CYS A 81 17.28 -22.30 -4.47
CA CYS A 81 16.93 -20.88 -4.35
C CYS A 81 17.28 -20.27 -2.99
N ALA A 82 17.44 -21.08 -1.93
CA ALA A 82 17.75 -20.61 -0.58
C ALA A 82 19.17 -20.02 -0.47
N ASN A 83 20.02 -20.21 -1.48
CA ASN A 83 21.39 -19.69 -1.49
C ASN A 83 21.50 -18.17 -1.73
N GLY A 84 20.39 -17.50 -2.05
CA GLY A 84 20.34 -16.06 -2.31
C GLY A 84 20.94 -15.62 -3.66
N ASN A 85 21.36 -16.56 -4.52
CA ASN A 85 21.84 -16.25 -5.87
C ASN A 85 20.65 -15.95 -6.80
N PRO A 86 20.57 -14.77 -7.43
CA PRO A 86 19.47 -14.40 -8.32
C PRO A 86 19.22 -15.36 -9.49
N SER A 87 20.21 -16.14 -9.94
CA SER A 87 20.01 -17.14 -11.00
C SER A 87 19.33 -18.42 -10.52
N ASP A 88 19.37 -18.69 -9.21
CA ASP A 88 18.78 -19.89 -8.59
C ASP A 88 17.41 -19.61 -7.95
N MET A 89 17.06 -18.34 -7.76
CA MET A 89 15.75 -17.90 -7.26
C MET A 89 14.62 -18.15 -8.27
N HIS A 90 13.42 -18.43 -7.77
CA HIS A 90 12.24 -18.69 -8.61
C HIS A 90 11.66 -17.40 -9.17
N GLY A 91 11.09 -17.48 -10.38
CA GLY A 91 10.49 -16.33 -11.07
C GLY A 91 11.15 -16.07 -12.43
N PRO A 92 10.99 -14.87 -13.02
CA PRO A 92 10.32 -13.71 -12.42
C PRO A 92 8.80 -13.92 -12.25
N TYR A 93 8.27 -13.39 -11.16
CA TYR A 93 6.85 -13.32 -10.84
C TYR A 93 6.40 -11.87 -10.81
N LEU A 94 5.12 -11.64 -11.10
CA LEU A 94 4.51 -10.32 -10.99
C LEU A 94 3.96 -10.12 -9.58
N TYR A 95 4.38 -9.04 -8.94
CA TYR A 95 3.83 -8.55 -7.68
C TYR A 95 3.31 -7.13 -7.85
N ARG A 96 2.20 -6.80 -7.21
CA ARG A 96 1.70 -5.42 -7.12
C ARG A 96 1.96 -4.88 -5.73
N TYR A 97 2.71 -3.78 -5.66
CA TYR A 97 2.94 -3.03 -4.44
C TYR A 97 1.94 -1.88 -4.33
N TYR A 98 1.27 -1.79 -3.20
CA TYR A 98 0.28 -0.76 -2.92
C TYR A 98 0.33 -0.36 -1.45
N ARG A 99 -0.25 0.80 -1.13
CA ARG A 99 -0.43 1.22 0.27
C ARG A 99 -1.84 0.88 0.72
N GLU A 100 -1.95 0.25 1.87
CA GLU A 100 -3.21 0.06 2.59
C GLU A 100 -3.07 0.71 3.96
N ASN A 101 -3.86 1.75 4.22
CA ASN A 101 -3.76 2.54 5.45
C ASN A 101 -2.34 3.07 5.75
N GLY A 102 -1.58 3.39 4.70
CA GLY A 102 -0.20 3.89 4.80
C GLY A 102 0.86 2.80 4.96
N THR A 103 0.49 1.53 5.08
CA THR A 103 1.42 0.40 5.11
C THR A 103 1.61 -0.16 3.70
N MET A 104 2.86 -0.33 3.26
CA MET A 104 3.15 -1.01 2.00
C MET A 104 2.75 -2.48 2.10
N LYS A 105 2.00 -2.94 1.11
CA LYS A 105 1.56 -4.32 0.91
C LYS A 105 2.01 -4.78 -0.48
N SER A 106 2.23 -6.07 -0.62
CA SER A 106 2.41 -6.71 -1.92
C SER A 106 1.39 -7.83 -2.11
N GLU A 107 0.90 -7.96 -3.33
CA GLU A 107 0.07 -9.09 -3.76
C GLU A 107 0.71 -9.80 -4.95
N TYR A 108 0.62 -11.13 -4.99
CA TYR A 108 1.06 -11.92 -6.13
C TYR A 108 0.01 -11.85 -7.24
N VAL A 109 0.40 -11.29 -8.39
CA VAL A 109 -0.47 -11.10 -9.56
C VAL A 109 -0.43 -12.31 -10.48
N GLY A 110 0.75 -12.94 -10.63
CA GLY A 110 0.90 -14.11 -11.49
C GLY A 110 2.29 -14.26 -12.10
N LYS A 111 2.35 -14.98 -13.21
CA LYS A 111 3.56 -15.08 -14.04
C LYS A 111 3.50 -14.03 -15.16
N PRO A 112 4.63 -13.42 -15.53
CA PRO A 112 4.67 -12.56 -16.71
C PRO A 112 4.24 -13.35 -17.95
N LYS A 113 3.47 -12.72 -18.83
CA LYS A 113 3.20 -13.28 -20.15
C LYS A 113 4.54 -13.40 -20.87
N SER A 114 4.76 -14.53 -21.54
CA SER A 114 5.94 -14.75 -22.37
C SER A 114 6.02 -13.64 -23.42
N GLU A 115 7.18 -12.99 -23.53
CA GLU A 115 7.49 -12.08 -24.66
C GLU A 115 7.55 -12.82 -25.99
#